data_AF-A0A1M3LIX3-F1
#
_entry.id   AF-A0A1M3LIX3-F1
#
_cell.length_a   1.000
_cell.length_b   1.000
_cell.length_c   1.000
_cell.angle_alpha   90.00
_cell.angle_beta   90.00
_cell.angle_gamma   90.00
#
_symmetry.space_group_name_H-M   'P 1'
#
loop_
_entity.id
_entity.type
_entity.pdbx_description
1 polymer ?
#
loop_
_entity_poly.entity_id
_entity_poly.type
_entity_poly.pdbx_seq_one_letter_code
_entity_poly.pdbx_strand_id
1 'polypeptide(L)'
;MAPAGSDGSRRTLLLRALRASPDPLGVGVLAERLHAHPNTVRFHLDALEREGLIVRAPRGASGRGRPPVLYRPVVAPGRPAPRRYELLAGVLTTALGEGRAARARAARAGRERGREHALRSAGGPADPVERLVGYLDEAGFAPDRASVGVVELHNCPFGEIAGGGGGIACAVHAGMMRGALDGWRSEATIADLEPFVRPGVCRTRLTGAMSGGSRR
;
A
#
# COMPACT_ATOMS: atom_id res chain seq x y z
N MET A 1 -12.39 1.59 32.15
CA MET A 1 -12.55 1.89 30.71
C MET A 1 -12.20 0.63 29.93
N ALA A 2 -13.21 -0.17 29.54
CA ALA A 2 -13.03 -1.45 28.85
C ALA A 2 -12.87 -1.24 27.33
N PRO A 3 -12.13 -2.09 26.61
CA PRO A 3 -11.63 -1.78 25.27
C PRO A 3 -12.67 -2.03 24.18
N ALA A 4 -12.73 -1.11 23.21
CA ALA A 4 -13.58 -1.13 22.01
C ALA A 4 -13.17 -2.18 20.95
N GLY A 5 -12.54 -3.29 21.36
CA GLY A 5 -11.99 -4.32 20.46
C GLY A 5 -12.92 -5.50 20.14
N SER A 6 -14.04 -5.67 20.86
CA SER A 6 -14.89 -6.86 20.70
C SER A 6 -15.98 -6.75 19.64
N ASP A 7 -16.40 -5.52 19.31
CA ASP A 7 -17.60 -5.28 18.50
C ASP A 7 -17.34 -5.44 16.99
N GLY A 8 -16.21 -4.90 16.51
CA GLY A 8 -15.75 -5.08 15.13
C GLY A 8 -15.33 -6.52 14.84
N SER A 9 -14.79 -7.22 15.84
CA SER A 9 -14.42 -8.64 15.72
C SER A 9 -15.66 -9.52 15.50
N ARG A 10 -16.72 -9.33 16.30
CA ARG A 10 -17.96 -10.12 16.17
C ARG A 10 -18.69 -9.91 14.85
N ARG A 11 -18.82 -8.67 14.38
CA ARG A 11 -19.41 -8.38 13.07
C ARG A 11 -18.63 -9.02 11.93
N THR A 12 -17.29 -9.01 12.02
CA THR A 12 -16.41 -9.67 11.04
C THR A 12 -16.62 -11.18 11.01
N LEU A 13 -16.71 -11.82 12.18
CA LEU A 13 -16.94 -13.26 12.29
C LEU A 13 -18.32 -13.67 11.76
N LEU A 14 -19.37 -12.91 12.05
CA LEU A 14 -20.72 -13.11 11.50
C LEU A 14 -20.74 -13.02 9.98
N LEU A 15 -20.12 -11.98 9.41
CA LEU A 15 -20.04 -11.79 7.97
C LEU A 15 -19.21 -12.91 7.30
N ARG A 16 -18.14 -13.39 7.94
CA ARG A 16 -17.36 -14.54 7.46
C ARG A 16 -18.21 -15.82 7.47
N ALA A 17 -18.93 -16.10 8.55
CA ALA A 17 -19.80 -17.27 8.66
C ALA A 17 -20.90 -17.28 7.59
N LEU A 18 -21.49 -16.11 7.31
CA LEU A 18 -22.48 -15.92 6.24
C LEU A 18 -21.88 -16.11 4.84
N ARG A 19 -20.64 -15.67 4.60
CA ARG A 19 -19.93 -15.87 3.32
C ARG A 19 -19.48 -17.30 3.07
N ALA A 20 -19.21 -18.06 4.13
CA ALA A 20 -18.80 -19.46 4.04
C ALA A 20 -19.97 -20.43 3.83
N SER A 21 -21.21 -19.95 3.95
CA SER A 21 -22.42 -20.76 3.79
C SER A 21 -23.02 -20.56 2.40
N PRO A 22 -23.30 -21.63 1.64
CA PRO A 22 -24.04 -21.53 0.38
C PRO A 22 -25.50 -21.12 0.61
N ASP A 23 -26.08 -21.51 1.76
CA ASP A 23 -27.46 -21.23 2.13
C ASP A 23 -27.59 -20.06 3.13
N PRO A 24 -28.69 -19.28 3.09
CA PRO A 24 -28.98 -18.24 4.09
C PRO A 24 -29.05 -18.80 5.51
N LEU A 25 -28.40 -18.12 6.47
CA LEU A 25 -28.34 -18.56 7.86
C LEU A 25 -29.24 -17.71 8.77
N GLY A 26 -29.85 -18.35 9.75
CA GLY A 26 -30.64 -17.69 10.78
C GLY A 26 -29.83 -17.33 12.03
N VAL A 27 -30.43 -16.48 12.87
CA VAL A 27 -29.84 -16.05 14.16
C VAL A 27 -29.42 -17.22 15.04
N GLY A 28 -30.23 -18.29 15.13
CA GLY A 28 -29.95 -19.45 15.98
C GLY A 28 -28.66 -20.17 15.58
N VAL A 29 -28.53 -20.52 14.30
CA VAL A 29 -27.34 -21.18 13.75
C VAL A 29 -26.08 -20.33 13.94
N LEU A 30 -26.19 -19.02 13.74
CA LEU A 30 -25.07 -18.10 13.93
C LEU A 30 -24.68 -17.94 15.41
N ALA A 31 -25.66 -17.92 16.32
CA ALA A 31 -25.46 -17.87 17.76
C ALA A 31 -24.72 -19.11 18.28
N GLU A 32 -25.13 -20.30 17.82
CA GLU A 32 -24.47 -21.56 18.14
C GLU A 32 -23.03 -21.60 17.63
N ARG A 33 -22.82 -21.29 16.34
CA ARG A 33 -21.48 -21.33 15.70
C ARG A 33 -20.47 -20.38 16.34
N LEU A 34 -20.94 -19.25 16.87
CA LEU A 34 -20.09 -18.21 17.44
C LEU A 34 -20.08 -18.23 18.97
N HIS A 35 -20.73 -19.22 19.59
CA HIS A 35 -20.92 -19.31 21.03
C HIS A 35 -21.38 -17.97 21.64
N ALA A 36 -22.33 -17.32 20.96
CA ALA A 36 -22.80 -15.98 21.27
C ALA A 36 -24.29 -15.98 21.61
N HIS A 37 -24.71 -15.04 22.45
CA HIS A 37 -26.12 -14.91 22.79
C HIS A 37 -26.94 -14.43 21.56
N PRO A 38 -28.14 -14.97 21.29
CA PRO A 38 -28.95 -14.60 20.12
C PRO A 38 -29.24 -13.10 19.99
N ASN A 39 -29.41 -12.38 21.11
CA ASN A 39 -29.64 -10.92 21.06
C ASN A 39 -28.40 -10.15 20.58
N THR A 40 -27.20 -10.60 20.94
CA THR A 40 -25.94 -9.99 20.47
C THR A 40 -25.78 -10.23 18.96
N VAL A 41 -26.14 -11.43 18.49
CA VAL A 41 -26.14 -11.75 17.06
C VAL A 41 -27.15 -10.87 16.30
N ARG A 42 -28.38 -10.71 16.81
CA ARG A 42 -29.39 -9.81 16.21
C ARG A 42 -28.86 -8.38 16.10
N PHE A 43 -28.33 -7.83 17.19
CA PHE A 43 -27.78 -6.48 17.21
C PHE A 43 -26.70 -6.27 16.13
N HIS A 44 -25.81 -7.24 15.96
CA HIS A 44 -24.76 -7.17 14.92
C HIS A 44 -25.29 -7.39 13.51
N LEU A 45 -26.28 -8.27 13.32
CA LEU A 45 -26.90 -8.47 12.01
C LEU A 45 -27.68 -7.22 11.59
N ASP A 46 -28.38 -6.56 12.50
CA ASP A 46 -29.06 -5.29 12.22
C ASP A 46 -28.06 -4.20 11.83
N ALA A 47 -26.88 -4.16 12.48
CA ALA A 47 -25.81 -3.26 12.08
C ALA A 47 -25.26 -3.57 10.67
N LEU A 48 -24.95 -4.84 10.39
CA LEU A 48 -24.47 -5.29 9.08
C LEU A 48 -25.51 -5.06 7.96
N GLU A 49 -26.80 -5.19 8.27
CA GLU A 49 -27.90 -4.93 7.35
C GLU A 49 -28.02 -3.42 7.05
N ARG A 50 -27.95 -2.56 8.07
CA ARG A 50 -27.91 -1.09 7.88
C ARG A 50 -26.69 -0.63 7.08
N GLU A 51 -25.55 -1.33 7.23
CA GLU A 51 -24.32 -1.09 6.46
C GLU A 51 -24.38 -1.66 5.03
N GLY A 52 -25.47 -2.34 4.64
CA GLY A 52 -25.64 -2.92 3.31
C GLY A 52 -24.75 -4.13 3.02
N LEU A 53 -24.16 -4.75 4.05
CA LEU A 53 -23.25 -5.89 3.91
C LEU A 53 -23.97 -7.23 3.85
N ILE A 54 -25.20 -7.29 4.36
CA ILE A 54 -26.06 -8.47 4.35
C ILE A 54 -27.49 -8.04 4.00
N VAL A 55 -28.29 -9.00 3.51
CA VAL A 55 -29.72 -8.82 3.25
C VAL A 55 -30.51 -9.97 3.84
N ARG A 56 -31.76 -9.69 4.21
CA ARG A 56 -32.74 -10.74 4.52
C ARG A 56 -33.04 -11.55 3.26
N ALA A 57 -32.95 -12.87 3.38
CA ALA A 57 -33.28 -13.77 2.27
C ALA A 57 -34.77 -14.16 2.33
N PRO A 58 -35.48 -14.20 1.17
CA PRO A 58 -36.83 -14.75 1.10
C PRO A 58 -36.85 -16.22 1.50
N ARG A 59 -37.97 -16.71 2.03
CA ARG A 59 -38.13 -18.11 2.42
C ARG A 59 -38.51 -18.99 1.22
N GLY A 60 -38.05 -20.25 1.22
CA GLY A 60 -38.85 -21.37 0.72
C GLY A 60 -39.94 -21.75 1.74
N ALA A 61 -41.13 -22.11 1.29
CA ALA A 61 -42.30 -22.32 2.14
C ALA A 61 -42.09 -23.38 3.24
N SER A 62 -42.42 -23.06 4.50
CA SER A 62 -42.64 -24.10 5.53
C SER A 62 -43.35 -23.58 6.79
N GLY A 63 -44.42 -24.31 7.17
CA GLY A 63 -44.82 -24.62 8.55
C GLY A 63 -45.61 -23.58 9.38
N ARG A 64 -46.47 -24.09 10.29
CA ARG A 64 -47.14 -23.30 11.36
C ARG A 64 -46.10 -22.84 12.40
N GLY A 65 -45.93 -21.52 12.55
CA GLY A 65 -45.06 -20.87 13.55
C GLY A 65 -44.52 -19.52 13.06
N ARG A 66 -44.06 -18.62 13.96
CA ARG A 66 -43.41 -17.36 13.55
C ARG A 66 -42.08 -17.69 12.87
N PRO A 67 -41.93 -17.44 11.56
CA PRO A 67 -40.80 -18.00 10.84
C PRO A 67 -39.47 -17.28 11.18
N PRO A 68 -38.32 -17.98 11.33
CA PRO A 68 -37.04 -17.35 11.64
C PRO A 68 -36.49 -16.50 10.48
N VAL A 69 -36.06 -15.27 10.74
CA VAL A 69 -35.41 -14.40 9.75
C VAL A 69 -34.06 -15.00 9.35
N LEU A 70 -33.83 -15.16 8.04
CA LEU A 70 -32.58 -15.65 7.47
C LEU A 70 -31.83 -14.51 6.78
N TYR A 71 -30.50 -14.57 6.86
CA TYR A 71 -29.60 -13.57 6.31
C TYR A 71 -28.65 -14.24 5.32
N ARG A 72 -28.32 -13.50 4.26
CA ARG A 72 -27.24 -13.85 3.32
C ARG A 72 -26.36 -12.64 3.07
N PRO A 73 -25.07 -12.81 2.76
CA PRO A 73 -24.23 -11.66 2.43
C PRO A 73 -24.73 -11.02 1.14
N VAL A 74 -24.62 -9.69 1.05
CA VAL A 74 -24.71 -9.03 -0.24
C VAL A 74 -23.47 -9.45 -1.03
N VAL A 75 -23.68 -10.25 -2.08
CA VAL A 75 -22.66 -10.49 -3.09
C VAL A 75 -22.57 -9.22 -3.91
N ALA A 76 -21.85 -8.23 -3.42
CA ALA A 76 -21.41 -7.12 -4.24
C ALA A 76 -20.21 -7.62 -5.06
N PRO A 77 -20.36 -7.94 -6.37
CA PRO A 77 -19.19 -8.03 -7.22
C PRO A 77 -18.41 -6.73 -7.06
N GLY A 78 -17.15 -6.83 -6.64
CA GLY A 78 -16.29 -5.65 -6.53
C GLY A 78 -16.12 -5.02 -5.14
N ARG A 79 -16.37 -5.73 -4.02
CA ARG A 79 -15.58 -5.38 -2.82
C ARG A 79 -14.13 -5.68 -3.19
N PRO A 80 -13.21 -4.68 -3.27
CA PRO A 80 -11.85 -4.96 -3.71
C PRO A 80 -11.29 -6.02 -2.76
N ALA A 81 -10.77 -7.11 -3.32
CA ALA A 81 -9.91 -8.00 -2.54
C ALA A 81 -8.87 -7.10 -1.85
N PRO A 82 -8.56 -7.33 -0.57
CA PRO A 82 -7.59 -6.50 0.11
C PRO A 82 -6.30 -6.49 -0.72
N ARG A 83 -5.78 -5.30 -1.00
CA ARG A 83 -4.66 -5.13 -1.95
C ARG A 83 -3.48 -5.95 -1.43
N ARG A 84 -2.88 -6.76 -2.30
CA ARG A 84 -1.76 -7.69 -2.00
C ARG A 84 -0.50 -7.25 -2.75
N TYR A 85 -0.18 -5.96 -2.70
CA TYR A 85 0.96 -5.45 -3.47
C TYR A 85 2.30 -5.93 -2.94
N GLU A 86 2.44 -6.15 -1.63
CA GLU A 86 3.63 -6.78 -1.04
C GLU A 86 3.85 -8.18 -1.60
N LEU A 87 2.80 -9.01 -1.65
CA LEU A 87 2.87 -10.36 -2.22
C LEU A 87 3.28 -10.31 -3.70
N LEU A 88 2.60 -9.48 -4.50
CA LEU A 88 2.91 -9.35 -5.93
C LEU A 88 4.35 -8.83 -6.13
N ALA A 89 4.77 -7.83 -5.37
CA ALA A 89 6.12 -7.28 -5.45
C ALA A 89 7.18 -8.32 -5.03
N GLY A 90 6.92 -9.13 -4.01
CA GLY A 90 7.79 -10.24 -3.62
C GLY A 90 7.94 -11.29 -4.72
N VAL A 91 6.82 -11.68 -5.37
CA VAL A 91 6.83 -12.62 -6.52
C VAL A 91 7.62 -12.04 -7.69
N LEU A 92 7.38 -10.78 -8.06
CA LEU A 92 8.06 -10.12 -9.18
C LEU A 92 9.56 -9.90 -8.90
N THR A 93 9.91 -9.57 -7.65
CA THR A 93 11.32 -9.42 -7.23
C THR A 93 12.04 -10.75 -7.31
N THR A 94 11.40 -11.84 -6.88
CA THR A 94 11.93 -13.21 -7.03
C THR A 94 12.12 -13.57 -8.50
N ALA A 95 11.14 -13.27 -9.36
CA ALA A 95 11.21 -13.54 -10.79
C ALA A 95 12.29 -12.72 -11.52
N LEU A 96 12.58 -11.50 -11.05
CA LEU A 96 13.71 -10.70 -11.55
C LEU A 96 15.05 -11.38 -11.29
N GLY A 97 15.14 -12.17 -10.21
CA GLY A 97 16.35 -12.84 -9.76
C GLY A 97 17.36 -11.88 -9.11
N GLU A 98 18.60 -12.35 -8.99
CA GLU A 98 19.66 -11.65 -8.26
C GLU A 98 20.82 -11.19 -9.17
N GLY A 99 21.80 -10.52 -8.57
CA GLY A 99 23.03 -10.10 -9.25
C GLY A 99 22.90 -8.84 -10.12
N ARG A 100 23.97 -8.55 -10.86
CA ARG A 100 24.13 -7.27 -11.60
C ARG A 100 23.07 -7.08 -12.68
N ALA A 101 22.73 -8.14 -13.42
CA ALA A 101 21.74 -8.07 -14.49
C ALA A 101 20.33 -7.77 -13.97
N ALA A 102 19.94 -8.35 -12.83
CA ALA A 102 18.66 -8.06 -12.19
C ALA A 102 18.60 -6.61 -11.71
N ARG A 103 19.67 -6.13 -11.04
CA ARG A 103 19.79 -4.71 -10.62
C ARG A 103 19.75 -3.74 -11.81
N ALA A 104 20.37 -4.08 -12.94
CA ALA A 104 20.32 -3.24 -14.13
C ALA A 104 18.90 -3.13 -14.73
N ARG A 105 18.15 -4.25 -14.76
CA ARG A 105 16.74 -4.26 -15.17
C ARG A 105 15.87 -3.43 -14.23
N ALA A 106 16.06 -3.59 -12.93
CA ALA A 106 15.37 -2.82 -11.90
C ALA A 106 15.65 -1.31 -12.01
N ALA A 107 16.92 -0.93 -12.20
CA ALA A 107 17.31 0.46 -12.42
C ALA A 107 16.71 1.06 -13.70
N ARG A 108 16.56 0.27 -14.77
CA ARG A 108 15.88 0.71 -16.00
C ARG A 108 14.41 0.99 -15.75
N ALA A 109 13.70 0.08 -15.10
CA ALA A 109 12.30 0.28 -14.73
C ALA A 109 12.12 1.53 -13.84
N GLY A 110 13.03 1.73 -12.89
CA GLY A 110 13.09 2.96 -12.09
C GLY A 110 13.25 4.21 -12.96
N ARG A 111 14.19 4.22 -13.92
CA ARG A 111 14.41 5.37 -14.83
C ARG A 111 13.17 5.70 -15.65
N GLU A 112 12.49 4.69 -16.20
CA GLU A 112 11.24 4.88 -16.94
C GLU A 112 10.20 5.56 -16.05
N ARG A 113 10.03 5.06 -14.81
CA ARG A 113 9.10 5.66 -13.85
C ARG A 113 9.43 7.12 -13.49
N GLY A 114 10.71 7.42 -13.30
CA GLY A 114 11.18 8.79 -13.04
C GLY A 114 10.90 9.74 -14.21
N ARG A 115 11.15 9.29 -15.44
CA ARG A 115 10.86 10.08 -16.66
C ARG A 115 9.37 10.35 -16.83
N GLU A 116 8.53 9.35 -16.59
CA GLU A 116 7.09 9.52 -16.61
C GLU A 116 6.60 10.55 -15.58
N HIS A 117 7.17 10.53 -14.36
CA HIS A 117 6.85 11.55 -13.36
C HIS A 117 7.29 12.94 -13.87
N ALA A 118 8.50 13.06 -14.39
CA ALA A 118 9.01 14.33 -14.91
C ALA A 118 8.13 14.93 -16.02
N LEU A 119 7.58 14.10 -16.91
CA LEU A 119 6.66 14.52 -17.96
C LEU A 119 5.33 15.05 -17.43
N ARG A 120 4.79 14.45 -16.36
CA ARG A 120 3.51 14.87 -15.76
C ARG A 120 3.66 16.11 -14.87
N SER A 121 4.83 16.31 -14.29
CA SER A 121 5.12 17.38 -13.34
C SER A 121 5.72 18.64 -14.02
N ALA A 122 5.28 18.95 -15.25
CA ALA A 122 5.74 20.14 -15.97
C ALA A 122 5.35 21.42 -15.21
N GLY A 123 6.32 22.29 -14.91
CA GLY A 123 6.08 23.56 -14.18
C GLY A 123 6.52 23.60 -12.70
N GLY A 124 7.39 22.70 -12.25
CA GLY A 124 7.96 22.72 -10.89
C GLY A 124 9.10 23.73 -10.66
N PRO A 125 9.67 23.79 -9.44
CA PRO A 125 10.79 24.65 -9.07
C PRO A 125 11.93 24.69 -10.10
N ALA A 126 12.64 25.82 -10.19
CA ALA A 126 13.78 25.93 -11.10
C ALA A 126 14.97 25.06 -10.65
N ASP A 127 15.14 24.83 -9.35
CA ASP A 127 16.18 23.94 -8.80
C ASP A 127 15.78 22.46 -8.99
N PRO A 128 16.48 21.70 -9.83
CA PRO A 128 16.19 20.28 -10.04
C PRO A 128 16.33 19.42 -8.78
N VAL A 129 17.18 19.83 -7.82
CA VAL A 129 17.34 19.11 -6.55
C VAL A 129 16.14 19.35 -5.64
N GLU A 130 15.60 20.57 -5.61
CA GLU A 130 14.36 20.86 -4.88
C GLU A 130 13.18 20.08 -5.46
N ARG A 131 13.06 20.02 -6.79
CA ARG A 131 12.07 19.16 -7.46
C ARG A 131 12.25 17.68 -7.09
N LEU A 132 13.49 17.20 -7.04
CA LEU A 132 13.78 15.82 -6.67
C LEU A 132 13.34 15.52 -5.24
N VAL A 133 13.64 16.43 -4.31
CA VAL A 133 13.22 16.33 -2.90
C VAL A 133 11.68 16.26 -2.83
N GLY A 134 10.96 17.14 -3.53
CA GLY A 134 9.50 17.07 -3.58
C GLY A 134 8.98 15.73 -4.11
N TYR A 135 9.55 15.23 -5.21
CA TYR A 135 9.20 13.92 -5.76
C TYR A 135 9.43 12.76 -4.78
N LEU A 136 10.56 12.80 -4.06
CA LEU A 136 10.91 11.76 -3.08
C LEU A 136 10.02 11.82 -1.84
N ASP A 137 9.62 13.01 -1.41
CA ASP A 137 8.69 13.21 -0.30
C ASP A 137 7.28 12.68 -0.65
N GLU A 138 6.76 13.01 -1.83
CA GLU A 138 5.50 12.46 -2.35
C GLU A 138 5.53 10.93 -2.46
N ALA A 139 6.70 10.37 -2.79
CA ALA A 139 6.92 8.92 -2.85
C ALA A 139 7.14 8.29 -1.46
N GLY A 140 7.18 9.09 -0.38
CA GLY A 140 7.26 8.64 1.00
C GLY A 140 8.67 8.32 1.48
N PHE A 141 9.73 8.80 0.83
CA PHE A 141 11.11 8.54 1.27
C PHE A 141 11.58 9.43 2.43
N ALA A 142 10.80 10.44 2.82
CA ALA A 142 11.16 11.43 3.84
C ALA A 142 12.57 12.01 3.60
N PRO A 143 12.78 12.74 2.48
CA PRO A 143 14.08 13.28 2.11
C PRO A 143 14.48 14.49 2.96
N ASP A 144 15.76 14.59 3.28
CA ASP A 144 16.38 15.75 3.93
C ASP A 144 17.62 16.20 3.15
N ARG A 145 17.77 17.52 2.91
CA ARG A 145 18.93 18.09 2.22
C ARG A 145 20.05 18.32 3.23
N ALA A 146 20.78 17.25 3.56
CA ALA A 146 21.86 17.30 4.53
C ALA A 146 23.00 18.28 4.15
N SER A 147 23.33 18.40 2.87
CA SER A 147 24.29 19.39 2.35
C SER A 147 24.16 19.60 0.84
N VAL A 148 24.97 20.49 0.27
CA VAL A 148 25.06 20.65 -1.20
C VAL A 148 25.40 19.30 -1.84
N GLY A 149 24.57 18.86 -2.79
CA GLY A 149 24.74 17.59 -3.49
C GLY A 149 24.50 16.35 -2.63
N VAL A 150 23.96 16.47 -1.41
CA VAL A 150 23.66 15.31 -0.55
C VAL A 150 22.22 15.37 -0.09
N VAL A 151 21.49 14.30 -0.34
CA VAL A 151 20.13 14.09 0.16
C VAL A 151 20.11 12.81 0.99
N GLU A 152 19.69 12.91 2.25
CA GLU A 152 19.43 11.75 3.10
C GLU A 152 17.95 11.37 3.02
N LEU A 153 17.67 10.09 3.19
CA LEU A 153 16.34 9.51 3.04
C LEU A 153 16.03 8.75 4.32
N HIS A 154 15.07 9.26 5.09
CA HIS A 154 14.77 8.77 6.43
C HIS A 154 13.69 7.69 6.46
N ASN A 155 13.13 7.34 5.30
CA ASN A 155 12.22 6.22 5.14
C ASN A 155 12.48 5.46 3.83
N CYS A 156 12.33 4.14 3.87
CA CYS A 156 12.32 3.30 2.67
C CYS A 156 10.91 2.72 2.47
N PRO A 157 10.09 3.26 1.55
CA PRO A 157 8.76 2.73 1.26
C PRO A 157 8.78 1.30 0.68
N PHE A 158 9.97 0.78 0.34
CA PHE A 158 10.17 -0.57 -0.16
C PHE A 158 10.78 -1.52 0.89
N GLY A 159 10.96 -1.06 2.14
CA GLY A 159 11.70 -1.78 3.17
C GLY A 159 11.21 -3.21 3.42
N GLU A 160 9.89 -3.41 3.42
CA GLU A 160 9.28 -4.73 3.63
C GLU A 160 9.53 -5.72 2.48
N ILE A 161 9.68 -5.21 1.25
CA ILE A 161 9.98 -6.01 0.06
C ILE A 161 11.50 -6.25 -0.07
N ALA A 162 12.31 -5.37 0.51
CA ALA A 162 13.75 -5.30 0.34
C ALA A 162 14.57 -6.31 1.16
N GLY A 163 13.92 -7.30 1.79
CA GLY A 163 14.48 -8.26 2.75
C GLY A 163 15.95 -8.63 2.54
N GLY A 164 16.74 -8.55 3.61
CA GLY A 164 18.12 -9.04 3.73
C GLY A 164 19.20 -8.40 2.84
N GLY A 165 18.85 -7.68 1.77
CA GLY A 165 19.86 -7.31 0.78
C GLY A 165 19.59 -6.09 -0.08
N GLY A 166 18.42 -5.44 -0.02
CA GLY A 166 18.13 -4.11 -0.57
C GLY A 166 18.37 -3.86 -2.07
N GLY A 167 19.08 -4.72 -2.80
CA GLY A 167 19.77 -4.36 -4.03
C GLY A 167 18.83 -4.08 -5.19
N ILE A 168 17.68 -4.76 -5.26
CA ILE A 168 16.66 -4.49 -6.28
C ILE A 168 15.91 -3.20 -5.94
N ALA A 169 15.44 -3.05 -4.71
CA ALA A 169 14.72 -1.85 -4.26
C ALA A 169 15.59 -0.58 -4.38
N CYS A 170 16.84 -0.65 -3.94
CA CYS A 170 17.81 0.44 -4.08
C CYS A 170 18.10 0.74 -5.56
N ALA A 171 18.21 -0.27 -6.42
CA ALA A 171 18.39 -0.04 -7.86
C ALA A 171 17.18 0.64 -8.52
N VAL A 172 15.95 0.24 -8.16
CA VAL A 172 14.72 0.91 -8.60
C VAL A 172 14.75 2.37 -8.18
N HIS A 173 15.01 2.65 -6.91
CA HIS A 173 15.03 4.00 -6.39
C HIS A 173 16.11 4.88 -7.06
N ALA A 174 17.35 4.41 -7.14
CA ALA A 174 18.41 5.13 -7.87
C ALA A 174 18.03 5.38 -9.34
N GLY A 175 17.34 4.43 -9.96
CA GLY A 175 16.74 4.58 -11.29
C GLY A 175 15.70 5.70 -11.34
N MET A 176 14.74 5.73 -10.41
CA MET A 176 13.69 6.75 -10.32
C MET A 176 14.27 8.16 -10.25
N MET A 177 15.25 8.37 -9.37
CA MET A 177 15.91 9.68 -9.22
C MET A 177 16.62 10.11 -10.50
N ARG A 178 17.40 9.21 -11.12
CA ARG A 178 18.07 9.49 -12.41
C ARG A 178 17.07 9.79 -13.52
N GLY A 179 16.00 9.01 -13.62
CA GLY A 179 14.97 9.21 -14.62
C GLY A 179 14.25 10.55 -14.50
N ALA A 180 13.98 10.99 -13.26
CA ALA A 180 13.37 12.28 -12.99
C ALA A 180 14.29 13.44 -13.41
N LEU A 181 15.56 13.40 -12.98
CA LEU A 181 16.57 14.41 -13.34
C LEU A 181 16.79 14.48 -14.87
N ASP A 182 16.91 13.33 -15.54
CA ASP A 182 16.98 13.25 -17.01
C ASP A 182 15.75 13.91 -17.66
N GLY A 183 14.55 13.58 -17.18
CA GLY A 183 13.30 14.09 -17.74
C GLY A 183 13.12 15.60 -17.56
N TRP A 184 13.67 16.16 -16.49
CA TRP A 184 13.75 17.61 -16.26
C TRP A 184 14.90 18.29 -17.00
N ARG A 185 15.70 17.53 -17.76
CA ARG A 185 16.91 18.01 -18.46
C ARG A 185 17.90 18.69 -17.51
N SER A 186 18.05 18.14 -16.31
CA SER A 186 18.99 18.63 -15.32
C SER A 186 20.43 18.26 -15.68
N GLU A 187 21.38 19.15 -15.37
CA GLU A 187 22.81 18.82 -15.35
C GLU A 187 23.17 17.98 -14.10
N ALA A 188 22.32 18.00 -13.07
CA ALA A 188 22.51 17.20 -11.88
C ALA A 188 22.13 15.73 -12.15
N THR A 189 22.91 14.80 -11.59
CA THR A 189 22.62 13.36 -11.65
C THR A 189 23.00 12.65 -10.36
N ILE A 190 22.51 11.41 -10.19
CA ILE A 190 22.82 10.58 -9.02
C ILE A 190 24.15 9.86 -9.23
N ALA A 191 25.16 10.28 -8.46
CA ALA A 191 26.46 9.63 -8.41
C ALA A 191 26.34 8.26 -7.73
N ASP A 192 25.75 8.23 -6.53
CA ASP A 192 25.53 7.01 -5.77
C ASP A 192 24.32 7.09 -4.84
N LEU A 193 23.89 5.91 -4.40
CA LEU A 193 22.92 5.71 -3.33
C LEU A 193 23.53 4.68 -2.37
N GLU A 194 23.93 5.14 -1.19
CA GLU A 194 24.43 4.33 -0.10
C GLU A 194 23.28 3.97 0.84
N PRO A 195 22.85 2.70 0.89
CA PRO A 195 21.80 2.28 1.79
C PRO A 195 22.32 2.12 3.22
N PHE A 196 21.48 2.46 4.20
CA PHE A 196 21.73 2.19 5.63
C PHE A 196 23.03 2.80 6.19
N VAL A 197 23.39 4.02 5.78
CA VAL A 197 24.53 4.77 6.36
C VAL A 197 24.35 4.98 7.87
N ARG A 198 23.09 4.98 8.32
CA ARG A 198 22.62 4.87 9.71
C ARG A 198 21.34 4.03 9.74
N PRO A 199 20.88 3.52 10.90
CA PRO A 199 19.62 2.79 11.00
C PRO A 199 18.46 3.57 10.37
N GLY A 200 17.83 2.97 9.35
CA GLY A 200 16.71 3.58 8.62
C GLY A 200 17.08 4.72 7.65
N VAL A 201 18.35 5.09 7.52
CA VAL A 201 18.77 6.23 6.68
C VAL A 201 19.59 5.76 5.48
N CYS A 202 19.16 6.14 4.27
CA CYS A 202 19.97 6.03 3.06
C CYS A 202 20.52 7.41 2.67
N ARG A 203 21.67 7.43 2.01
CA ARG A 203 22.28 8.68 1.51
C ARG A 203 22.44 8.62 0.01
N THR A 204 22.00 9.68 -0.65
CA THR A 204 22.18 9.90 -2.08
C THR A 204 23.15 11.04 -2.30
N ARG A 205 24.19 10.82 -3.09
CA ARG A 205 25.06 11.88 -3.59
C ARG A 205 24.71 12.27 -5.02
N LEU A 206 24.65 13.57 -5.26
CA LEU A 206 24.39 14.19 -6.54
C LEU A 206 25.64 14.93 -7.01
N THR A 207 25.93 14.81 -8.30
CA THR A 207 26.94 15.62 -9.01
C THR A 207 26.24 16.57 -9.97
N GLY A 208 26.85 17.70 -10.32
CA GLY A 208 26.25 18.69 -11.22
C GLY A 208 25.17 19.57 -10.57
N ALA A 209 24.93 19.41 -9.27
CA ALA A 209 24.11 20.32 -8.48
C ALA A 209 24.90 21.61 -8.18
N MET A 210 24.87 22.58 -9.10
CA MET A 210 25.44 23.90 -8.85
C MET A 210 24.76 24.57 -7.65
N SER A 211 25.54 25.08 -6.70
CA SER A 211 25.04 25.99 -5.66
C SER A 211 24.47 27.23 -6.35
N GLY A 212 23.19 27.54 -6.14
CA GLY A 212 22.53 28.69 -6.75
C GLY A 212 23.35 29.97 -6.54
N GLY A 213 23.99 30.46 -7.61
CA GLY A 213 24.71 31.71 -7.60
C GLY A 213 23.73 32.88 -7.48
N SER A 214 23.91 33.66 -6.42
CA SER A 214 23.36 35.01 -6.26
C SER A 214 23.52 35.80 -7.56
N ARG A 215 22.39 36.22 -8.16
CA ARG A 215 22.43 37.22 -9.23
C ARG A 215 22.56 38.59 -8.58
N ARG A 216 23.67 39.27 -8.89
CA ARG A 216 23.84 40.72 -8.76
C ARG A 216 22.97 41.44 -9.79
#